data_AF-A0A7Y8J521-F1
#
_entry.id   AF-A0A7Y8J521-F1
#
_cell.length_a   1.000
_cell.length_b   1.000
_cell.length_c   1.000
_cell.angle_alpha   90.00
_cell.angle_beta   90.00
_cell.angle_gamma   90.00
#
_symmetry.space_group_name_H-M   'P 1'
#
loop_
_entity.id
_entity.type
_entity.pdbx_description
1 polymer ?
#
loop_
_entity_poly.entity_id
_entity_poly.type
_entity_poly.pdbx_seq_one_letter_code
_entity_poly.pdbx_strand_id
1 'polypeptide(L)'
;MKTRNYFFVSFFLMCLIPVFLSAQDISVHKYIGKSKSDVIKKYGNPAHQDNSNPDMMCMFYQTKTNRMIFVSDKDGVYQSEATANYDSELKARKAIDDLIKNSIADGFAVDTVSANDFQLHKVGVKVDLQTSENKITKNFDVSVKAHRSED
;
A
#
# COMPACT_ATOMS: atom_id res chain seq x y z
N MET A 1 15.41 20.99 -45.75
CA MET A 1 15.91 20.68 -44.39
C MET A 1 14.98 21.30 -43.34
N LYS A 2 13.92 20.60 -42.90
CA LYS A 2 13.04 21.04 -41.78
C LYS A 2 12.64 19.90 -40.83
N THR A 3 13.15 18.69 -41.04
CA THR A 3 12.77 17.49 -40.27
C THR A 3 13.62 17.26 -39.02
N ARG A 4 14.79 17.90 -38.90
CA ARG A 4 15.74 17.65 -37.79
C ARG A 4 15.27 18.21 -36.43
N ASN A 5 14.36 19.18 -36.43
CA ASN A 5 13.88 19.82 -35.20
C ASN A 5 12.71 19.07 -34.54
N TYR A 6 11.93 18.28 -35.29
CA TYR A 6 10.80 17.53 -34.73
C TYR A 6 11.23 16.27 -33.95
N PHE A 7 12.39 15.71 -34.27
CA PHE A 7 12.90 14.52 -33.57
C PHE A 7 13.28 14.83 -32.11
N PHE A 8 13.89 15.99 -31.86
CA PHE A 8 14.21 16.45 -30.51
C PHE A 8 12.97 16.80 -29.69
N VAL A 9 11.96 17.41 -30.33
CA VAL A 9 10.68 17.75 -29.66
C VAL A 9 9.91 16.48 -29.28
N SER A 10 9.93 15.45 -30.13
CA SER A 10 9.30 14.15 -29.83
C SER A 10 9.99 13.40 -28.68
N PHE A 11 11.33 13.48 -28.59
CA PHE A 11 12.08 12.86 -27.50
C PHE A 11 11.82 13.57 -26.16
N PHE A 12 11.73 14.91 -26.17
CA PHE A 12 11.46 15.71 -24.98
C PHE A 12 10.03 15.52 -24.45
N LEU A 13 9.03 15.31 -25.33
CA LEU A 13 7.65 15.02 -24.92
C LEU A 13 7.50 13.66 -24.21
N MET A 14 8.33 12.68 -24.55
CA MET A 14 8.27 11.34 -23.94
C MET A 14 8.86 11.34 -22.51
N CYS A 15 9.76 12.27 -22.20
CA CYS A 15 10.29 12.48 -20.85
C CYS A 15 9.34 13.26 -19.92
N LEU A 16 8.28 13.87 -20.47
CA LEU A 16 7.30 14.65 -19.70
C LEU A 16 6.10 13.83 -19.23
N ILE A 17 6.09 12.50 -19.38
CA ILE A 17 5.10 11.67 -18.71
C ILE A 17 5.44 11.75 -17.22
N PRO A 18 4.67 12.46 -16.37
CA PRO A 18 4.86 12.36 -14.95
C PRO A 18 4.65 10.89 -14.60
N VAL A 19 5.72 10.24 -14.15
CA VAL A 19 5.59 8.94 -13.50
C VAL A 19 4.86 9.26 -12.19
N PHE A 20 3.53 9.26 -12.24
CA PHE A 20 2.67 9.28 -11.06
C PHE A 20 2.86 7.92 -10.36
N LEU A 21 4.06 7.70 -9.83
CA LEU A 21 4.28 6.68 -8.83
C LEU A 21 3.51 7.17 -7.61
N SER A 22 2.33 6.60 -7.38
CA SER A 22 1.56 6.72 -6.15
C SER A 22 2.41 6.21 -4.99
N ALA A 23 3.37 7.02 -4.54
CA ALA A 23 4.30 6.72 -3.45
C ALA A 23 3.60 6.63 -2.08
N GLN A 24 2.29 6.76 -2.04
CA GLN A 24 1.45 6.68 -0.84
C GLN A 24 0.41 5.54 -0.91
N ASP A 25 0.53 4.61 -1.87
CA ASP A 25 -0.40 3.48 -1.97
C ASP A 25 -0.21 2.49 -0.80
N ILE A 26 -1.02 2.66 0.24
CA ILE A 26 -1.07 1.79 1.44
C ILE A 26 -2.06 0.63 1.29
N SER A 27 -2.52 0.31 0.07
CA SER A 27 -3.48 -0.76 -0.21
C SER A 27 -2.85 -2.17 -0.14
N VAL A 28 -2.06 -2.44 0.89
CA VAL A 28 -1.28 -3.69 1.05
C VAL A 28 -2.15 -4.93 1.16
N HIS A 29 -3.39 -4.78 1.65
CA HIS A 29 -4.39 -5.85 1.74
C HIS A 29 -4.71 -6.51 0.38
N LYS A 30 -4.50 -5.80 -0.74
CA LYS A 30 -4.72 -6.35 -2.09
C LYS A 30 -3.70 -7.43 -2.46
N TYR A 31 -2.61 -7.54 -1.70
CA TYR A 31 -1.54 -8.49 -1.96
C TYR A 31 -1.65 -9.78 -1.15
N ILE A 32 -2.62 -9.92 -0.24
CA ILE A 32 -2.89 -11.21 0.41
C ILE A 32 -3.22 -12.27 -0.66
N GLY A 33 -2.51 -13.41 -0.60
CA GLY A 33 -2.55 -14.49 -1.59
C GLY A 33 -1.75 -14.25 -2.87
N LYS A 34 -1.13 -13.07 -3.05
CA LYS A 34 -0.28 -12.78 -4.22
C LYS A 34 1.16 -13.25 -3.98
N SER A 35 1.90 -13.44 -5.07
CA SER A 35 3.30 -13.83 -4.99
C SER A 35 4.18 -12.67 -4.50
N LYS A 36 5.35 -12.98 -3.92
CA LYS A 36 6.37 -11.97 -3.62
C LYS A 36 6.79 -11.15 -4.85
N SER A 37 6.80 -11.77 -6.03
CA SER A 37 7.12 -11.08 -7.28
C SER A 37 6.07 -10.04 -7.67
N ASP A 38 4.80 -10.26 -7.34
CA ASP A 38 3.75 -9.26 -7.56
C ASP A 38 3.96 -8.03 -6.67
N VAL A 39 4.37 -8.24 -5.41
CA VAL A 39 4.71 -7.15 -4.49
C VAL A 39 5.91 -6.36 -5.03
N ILE A 40 6.99 -7.05 -5.41
CA ILE A 40 8.21 -6.41 -5.94
C ILE A 40 7.91 -5.66 -7.24
N LYS A 41 7.06 -6.21 -8.12
CA LYS A 41 6.65 -5.55 -9.36
C LYS A 41 5.93 -4.23 -9.10
N LYS A 42 5.13 -4.15 -8.03
CA LYS A 42 4.39 -2.94 -7.65
C LYS A 42 5.27 -1.92 -6.93
N TYR A 43 6.00 -2.35 -5.91
CA TYR A 43 6.67 -1.48 -4.95
C TYR A 43 8.18 -1.36 -5.17
N GLY A 44 8.73 -2.09 -6.13
CA GLY A 44 10.17 -2.18 -6.37
C GLY A 44 10.86 -3.13 -5.40
N ASN A 45 12.19 -3.02 -5.30
CA ASN A 45 12.94 -3.81 -4.34
C ASN A 45 12.68 -3.30 -2.91
N PRO A 46 12.45 -4.19 -1.94
CA PRO A 46 12.30 -3.78 -0.54
C PRO A 46 13.60 -3.18 -0.03
N ALA A 47 13.48 -2.29 0.95
CA ALA A 47 14.63 -1.72 1.64
C ALA A 47 15.43 -2.83 2.33
N HIS A 48 14.74 -3.72 3.05
CA HIS A 48 15.33 -4.87 3.75
C HIS A 48 14.50 -6.12 3.51
N GLN A 49 15.15 -7.29 3.56
CA GLN A 49 14.48 -8.60 3.53
C GLN A 49 15.03 -9.46 4.66
N ASP A 50 14.15 -10.24 5.30
CA ASP A 50 14.53 -11.29 6.23
C ASP A 50 14.08 -12.64 5.65
N ASN A 51 15.07 -13.50 5.37
CA ASN A 51 14.92 -14.84 4.83
C ASN A 51 15.60 -15.88 5.75
N SER A 52 15.70 -15.58 7.05
CA SER A 52 16.31 -16.47 8.03
C SER A 52 15.52 -17.76 8.23
N ASN A 53 14.21 -17.75 7.95
CA ASN A 53 13.35 -18.92 7.95
C ASN A 53 13.13 -19.40 6.49
N PRO A 54 13.44 -20.66 6.14
CA PRO A 54 13.24 -21.17 4.78
C PRO A 54 11.76 -21.19 4.34
N ASP A 55 10.82 -21.25 5.28
CA ASP A 55 9.38 -21.30 5.00
C ASP A 55 8.73 -19.91 5.00
N MET A 56 9.47 -18.85 5.32
CA MET A 56 8.92 -17.50 5.48
C MET A 56 9.92 -16.43 5.04
N MET A 57 9.42 -15.47 4.26
CA MET A 57 10.14 -14.28 3.85
C MET A 57 9.39 -13.03 4.30
N CYS A 58 10.10 -12.13 4.98
CA CYS A 58 9.61 -10.80 5.32
C CYS A 58 10.25 -9.75 4.39
N MET A 59 9.43 -8.91 3.76
CA MET A 59 9.87 -7.79 2.93
C MET A 59 9.50 -6.47 3.60
N PHE A 60 10.48 -5.60 3.82
CA PHE A 60 10.31 -4.31 4.48
C PHE A 60 10.53 -3.17 3.50
N TYR A 61 9.54 -2.30 3.37
CA TYR A 61 9.60 -1.08 2.57
C TYR A 61 9.49 0.12 3.49
N GLN A 62 10.33 1.12 3.29
CA GLN A 62 10.31 2.33 4.11
C GLN A 62 10.65 3.56 3.29
N THR A 63 9.86 4.60 3.48
CA THR A 63 10.11 5.97 3.02
C THR A 63 10.02 6.92 4.22
N LYS A 64 10.12 8.23 4.01
CA LYS A 64 9.96 9.22 5.08
C LYS A 64 8.56 9.23 5.69
N THR A 65 7.54 8.86 4.92
CA THR A 65 6.13 9.02 5.30
C THR A 65 5.33 7.72 5.23
N ASN A 66 5.96 6.60 4.87
CA ASN A 66 5.29 5.32 4.71
C ASN A 66 6.22 4.17 5.10
N ARG A 67 5.69 3.18 5.80
CA ARG A 67 6.33 1.90 6.08
C ARG A 67 5.37 0.78 5.68
N MET A 68 5.86 -0.22 4.96
CA MET A 68 5.08 -1.40 4.61
C MET A 68 5.88 -2.67 4.91
N ILE A 69 5.16 -3.71 5.34
CA ILE A 69 5.70 -5.03 5.66
C ILE A 69 4.84 -6.04 4.92
N PHE A 70 5.48 -7.01 4.28
CA PHE A 70 4.80 -8.16 3.69
C PHE A 70 5.47 -9.42 4.20
N VAL A 71 4.66 -10.36 4.69
CA VAL A 71 5.12 -11.68 5.12
C VAL A 71 4.54 -12.71 4.16
N SER A 72 5.42 -13.51 3.57
CA SER A 72 5.06 -14.47 2.53
C SER A 72 5.70 -15.83 2.76
N ASP A 73 5.02 -16.87 2.30
CA ASP A 73 5.51 -18.24 2.22
C ASP A 73 5.45 -18.74 0.77
N LYS A 74 5.52 -20.06 0.57
CA LYS A 74 5.40 -20.71 -0.75
C LYS A 74 4.04 -20.46 -1.44
N ASP A 75 2.99 -20.21 -0.67
CA ASP A 75 1.61 -20.01 -1.14
C ASP A 75 1.26 -18.51 -1.29
N GLY A 76 2.25 -17.63 -1.11
CA GLY A 76 2.14 -16.18 -1.31
C GLY A 76 2.14 -15.38 -0.01
N VAL A 77 1.78 -14.10 -0.11
CA VAL A 77 1.66 -13.21 1.05
C VAL A 77 0.48 -13.67 1.90
N TYR A 78 0.70 -13.93 3.19
CA TYR A 78 -0.36 -14.28 4.13
C TYR A 78 -0.58 -13.22 5.21
N GLN A 79 0.36 -12.29 5.39
CA GLN A 79 0.20 -11.10 6.24
C GLN A 79 0.83 -9.89 5.56
N SER A 80 0.20 -8.73 5.71
CA SER A 80 0.74 -7.46 5.24
C SER A 80 0.34 -6.31 6.16
N GLU A 81 1.21 -5.33 6.29
CA GLU A 81 0.98 -4.14 7.09
C GLU A 81 1.48 -2.89 6.35
N ALA A 82 0.76 -1.79 6.50
CA ALA A 82 1.19 -0.46 6.08
C ALA A 82 0.89 0.56 7.16
N THR A 83 1.78 1.53 7.31
CA THR A 83 1.55 2.73 8.12
C THR A 83 2.00 3.93 7.31
N ALA A 84 1.09 4.84 7.01
CA ALA A 84 1.40 6.12 6.37
C ALA A 84 1.10 7.29 7.31
N ASN A 85 1.98 8.28 7.28
CA ASN A 85 1.92 9.47 8.11
C ASN A 85 1.43 10.66 7.28
N TYR A 86 0.47 11.41 7.82
CA TYR A 86 -0.17 12.57 7.21
C TYR A 86 -0.05 13.79 8.12
N ASP A 87 0.14 14.97 7.52
CA ASP A 87 0.28 16.24 8.25
C ASP A 87 -1.05 16.83 8.78
N SER A 88 -2.18 16.19 8.47
CA SER A 88 -3.50 16.68 8.84
C SER A 88 -4.53 15.57 8.89
N GLU A 89 -5.50 15.71 9.81
CA GLU A 89 -6.60 14.75 9.99
C GLU A 89 -7.41 14.60 8.71
N LEU A 90 -7.67 15.70 8.00
CA LEU A 90 -8.44 15.70 6.76
C LEU A 90 -7.79 14.81 5.69
N LYS A 91 -6.46 14.84 5.56
CA LYS A 91 -5.74 13.98 4.59
C LYS A 91 -5.77 12.52 5.02
N ALA A 92 -5.59 12.24 6.31
CA ALA A 92 -5.68 10.88 6.85
C ALA A 92 -7.08 10.29 6.63
N ARG A 93 -8.14 11.05 6.93
CA ARG A 93 -9.53 10.66 6.68
C ARG A 93 -9.79 10.39 5.21
N LYS A 94 -9.36 11.30 4.33
CA LYS A 94 -9.47 11.08 2.88
C LYS A 94 -8.79 9.79 2.42
N ALA A 95 -7.60 9.49 2.96
CA ALA A 95 -6.89 8.26 2.61
C ALA A 95 -7.66 7.00 3.05
N ILE A 96 -8.29 7.02 4.23
CA ILE A 96 -9.18 5.94 4.67
C ILE A 96 -10.40 5.84 3.77
N ASP A 97 -11.09 6.95 3.48
CA ASP A 97 -12.30 6.94 2.65
C ASP A 97 -12.01 6.41 1.25
N ASP A 98 -10.89 6.85 0.64
CA ASP A 98 -10.44 6.36 -0.66
C ASP A 98 -10.08 4.87 -0.60
N LEU A 99 -9.44 4.40 0.47
CA LEU A 99 -9.12 2.98 0.65
C LEU A 99 -10.40 2.15 0.80
N ILE A 100 -11.31 2.53 1.69
CA ILE A 100 -12.61 1.86 1.90
C ILE A 100 -13.39 1.79 0.60
N LYS A 101 -13.54 2.92 -0.11
CA LYS A 101 -14.24 2.98 -1.38
C LYS A 101 -13.64 2.01 -2.42
N ASN A 102 -12.32 1.99 -2.53
CA ASN A 102 -11.63 1.10 -3.45
C ASN A 102 -11.73 -0.38 -3.03
N SER A 103 -11.72 -0.67 -1.72
CA SER A 103 -11.90 -2.02 -1.21
C SER A 103 -13.33 -2.54 -1.44
N ILE A 104 -14.35 -1.69 -1.27
CA ILE A 104 -15.74 -2.04 -1.62
C ILE A 104 -15.86 -2.37 -3.10
N ALA A 105 -15.23 -1.58 -3.98
CA ALA A 105 -15.19 -1.87 -5.41
C ALA A 105 -14.49 -3.21 -5.74
N ASP A 106 -13.54 -3.64 -4.90
CA ASP A 106 -12.85 -4.93 -4.99
C ASP A 106 -13.58 -6.08 -4.25
N GLY A 107 -14.82 -5.86 -3.82
CA GLY A 107 -15.69 -6.88 -3.22
C GLY A 107 -15.51 -7.11 -1.72
N PHE A 108 -14.86 -6.19 -1.01
CA PHE A 108 -14.84 -6.22 0.46
C PHE A 108 -16.16 -5.68 1.03
N ALA A 109 -16.66 -6.33 2.06
CA ALA A 109 -17.61 -5.76 2.99
C ALA A 109 -16.86 -4.98 4.09
N VAL A 110 -17.55 -4.03 4.72
CA VAL A 110 -16.97 -3.08 5.68
C VAL A 110 -17.81 -3.04 6.94
N ASP A 111 -17.19 -3.32 8.07
CA ASP A 111 -17.75 -3.19 9.41
C ASP A 111 -17.09 -2.00 10.10
N THR A 112 -17.91 -1.03 10.53
CA THR A 112 -17.40 0.13 11.29
C THR A 112 -17.38 -0.22 12.77
N VAL A 113 -16.20 -0.23 13.38
CA VAL A 113 -16.04 -0.50 14.83
C VAL A 113 -16.09 0.81 15.62
N SER A 114 -15.42 1.84 15.12
CA SER A 114 -15.39 3.19 15.69
C SER A 114 -15.23 4.25 14.59
N ALA A 115 -15.23 5.54 14.95
CA ALA A 115 -14.97 6.62 14.00
C ALA A 115 -13.56 6.59 13.38
N ASN A 116 -12.64 5.81 13.96
CA ASN A 116 -11.25 5.70 13.52
C ASN A 116 -10.82 4.26 13.23
N ASP A 117 -11.67 3.27 13.52
CA ASP A 117 -11.37 1.84 13.37
C ASP A 117 -12.42 1.17 12.47
N PHE A 118 -11.94 0.55 11.40
CA PHE A 118 -12.78 -0.14 10.42
C PHE A 118 -12.22 -1.54 10.19
N GLN A 119 -13.12 -2.50 10.04
CA GLN A 119 -12.78 -3.83 9.58
C GLN A 119 -13.32 -4.02 8.18
N LEU A 120 -12.50 -4.63 7.32
CA LEU A 120 -12.91 -5.01 5.98
C LEU A 120 -12.67 -6.50 5.84
N HIS A 121 -13.62 -7.16 5.20
CA HIS A 121 -13.52 -8.59 4.99
C HIS A 121 -14.00 -8.95 3.59
N LYS A 122 -13.33 -9.93 3.01
CA LYS A 122 -13.80 -10.71 1.87
C LYS A 122 -13.29 -12.12 2.07
N VAL A 123 -13.89 -13.08 1.35
CA VAL A 123 -13.43 -14.47 1.39
C VAL A 123 -11.91 -14.55 1.25
N GLY A 124 -11.24 -15.12 2.26
CA GLY A 124 -9.79 -15.31 2.26
C GLY A 124 -8.96 -14.14 2.80
N VAL A 125 -9.55 -12.98 3.11
CA VAL A 125 -8.82 -11.77 3.54
C VAL A 125 -9.59 -10.97 4.59
N LYS A 126 -8.95 -10.73 5.73
CA LYS A 126 -9.42 -9.79 6.75
C LYS A 126 -8.46 -8.60 6.87
N VAL A 127 -9.01 -7.42 7.07
CA VAL A 127 -8.28 -6.15 7.12
C VAL A 127 -8.75 -5.32 8.31
N ASP A 128 -7.81 -4.79 9.08
CA ASP A 128 -8.03 -3.78 10.09
C ASP A 128 -7.44 -2.44 9.58
N LEU A 129 -8.28 -1.41 9.53
CA LEU A 129 -7.88 -0.02 9.24
C LEU A 129 -8.01 0.82 10.49
N GLN A 130 -6.99 1.61 10.79
CA GLN A 130 -6.98 2.49 11.95
C GLN A 130 -6.39 3.86 11.62
N THR A 131 -6.97 4.92 12.17
CA THR A 131 -6.34 6.25 12.24
C THR A 131 -5.98 6.61 13.67
N SER A 132 -4.79 7.16 13.88
CA SER A 132 -4.36 7.66 15.17
C SER A 132 -3.58 8.98 15.06
N GLU A 133 -3.72 9.87 16.04
CA GLU A 133 -2.89 11.08 16.12
C GLU A 133 -1.61 10.77 16.90
N ASN A 134 -0.46 11.07 16.30
CA ASN A 134 0.80 11.10 17.02
C ASN A 134 0.87 12.37 17.86
N LYS A 135 0.71 12.21 19.18
CA LYS A 135 0.65 13.35 20.11
C LYS A 135 1.91 14.20 20.17
N ILE A 136 3.06 13.66 19.76
CA ILE A 136 4.36 14.34 19.76
C ILE A 136 4.54 15.16 18.48
N THR A 137 4.35 14.54 17.31
CA THR A 137 4.57 15.19 16.01
C THR A 137 3.35 15.97 15.52
N LYS A 138 2.18 15.74 16.11
CA LYS A 138 0.86 16.25 15.65
C LYS A 138 0.43 15.77 14.27
N ASN A 139 1.13 14.77 13.74
CA ASN A 139 0.74 14.09 12.50
C ASN A 139 -0.25 12.97 12.78
N PHE A 140 -0.94 12.51 11.73
CA PHE A 140 -1.95 11.46 11.77
C PHE A 140 -1.42 10.23 11.04
N ASP A 141 -1.42 9.09 11.71
CA ASP A 141 -1.02 7.81 11.14
C ASP A 141 -2.25 7.03 10.70
N VAL A 142 -2.25 6.56 9.45
CA VAL A 142 -3.21 5.57 8.94
C VAL A 142 -2.49 4.23 8.87
N SER A 143 -3.02 3.24 9.60
CA SER A 143 -2.53 1.87 9.60
C SER A 143 -3.50 0.96 8.86
N VAL A 144 -2.94 0.07 8.05
CA VAL A 144 -3.65 -1.00 7.34
C VAL A 144 -2.97 -2.31 7.72
N LYS A 145 -3.69 -3.24 8.33
CA LYS A 145 -3.18 -4.58 8.63
C LYS A 145 -4.08 -5.59 7.97
N ALA A 146 -3.51 -6.53 7.23
CA ALA A 146 -4.28 -7.56 6.56
C ALA A 146 -3.65 -8.93 6.75
N HIS A 147 -4.48 -9.93 6.88
CA HIS A 147 -4.07 -11.33 6.98
C HIS A 147 -5.01 -12.21 6.18
N ARG A 148 -4.50 -13.37 5.78
CA ARG A 148 -5.32 -14.45 5.24
C ARG A 148 -6.31 -14.90 6.31
N SER A 149 -7.58 -15.01 5.95
CA SER A 149 -8.64 -15.54 6.83
C SER A 149 -9.26 -16.78 6.19
N GLU A 150 -9.81 -17.67 7.01
CA GLU A 150 -10.61 -18.82 6.53
C GLU A 150 -12.10 -18.44 6.33
N ASP A 151 -12.49 -17.27 6.84
CA ASP A 151 -13.81 -16.66 6.66
C ASP A 151 -14.06 -16.14 5.22
#